data_AF-A0A517Y5C9-F1
#
_entry.id   AF-A0A517Y5C9-F1
#
_cell.length_a   1.000
_cell.length_b   1.000
_cell.length_c   1.000
_cell.angle_alpha   90.00
_cell.angle_beta   90.00
_cell.angle_gamma   90.00
#
_symmetry.space_group_name_H-M   'P 1'
#
loop_
_entity.id
_entity.type
_entity.pdbx_description
1 polymer ?
#
loop_
_entity_poly.entity_id
_entity_poly.type
_entity_poly.pdbx_seq_one_letter_code
_entity_poly.pdbx_strand_id
1 'polypeptide(L)'
;MWLLAEKALTTPVITSPPDPGVIHHPWVLAWIVLTMLTSTIVTWLVFRWRGARLKRRQNSPKQLLRALCRLHHLSWFDRQLISSCARKLKISDPARFFLEADLWRELLAAESSPVQRLRLTKLQEKLLSEPKPPVSPPA
;
A
#
# COMPACT_ATOMS: atom_id res chain seq x y z
N MET A 1 -3.00 -17.16 97.67
CA MET A 1 -3.13 -17.92 96.41
C MET A 1 -3.91 -17.07 95.39
N TRP A 2 -3.36 -15.92 94.97
CA TRP A 2 -4.01 -14.94 94.07
C TRP A 2 -3.01 -14.08 93.25
N LEU A 3 -1.72 -14.43 93.22
CA LEU A 3 -0.66 -13.57 92.64
C LEU A 3 -0.11 -14.04 91.27
N LEU A 4 -0.80 -14.95 90.57
CA LEU A 4 -0.30 -15.53 89.30
C LEU A 4 -1.21 -15.30 88.07
N ALA A 5 -2.21 -14.42 88.15
CA ALA A 5 -3.22 -14.28 87.08
C ALA A 5 -3.09 -13.02 86.19
N GLU A 6 -2.09 -12.15 86.38
CA GLU A 6 -2.03 -10.86 85.68
C GLU A 6 -1.05 -10.76 84.49
N LYS A 7 -0.29 -11.82 84.17
CA LYS A 7 0.76 -11.74 83.13
C LYS A 7 0.36 -12.15 81.72
N ALA A 8 -0.94 -12.28 81.40
CA ALA A 8 -1.37 -12.98 80.17
C ALA A 8 -1.96 -12.11 79.04
N LEU A 9 -1.97 -10.76 79.11
CA LEU A 9 -2.57 -9.95 78.03
C LEU A 9 -1.70 -8.77 77.58
N THR A 10 -0.56 -9.08 76.97
CA THR A 10 0.13 -8.14 76.07
C THR A 10 0.54 -8.90 74.81
N THR A 11 -0.43 -9.23 73.97
CA THR A 11 -0.15 -9.66 72.59
C THR A 11 0.41 -8.45 71.85
N PRO A 12 1.63 -8.53 71.29
CA PRO A 12 2.17 -7.44 70.50
C PRO A 12 1.30 -7.26 69.26
N VAL A 13 0.68 -6.10 69.11
CA VAL A 13 0.02 -5.68 67.88
C VAL A 13 1.10 -5.61 66.81
N ILE A 14 1.12 -6.60 65.91
CA ILE A 14 1.97 -6.63 64.73
C ILE A 14 1.43 -5.55 63.79
N THR A 15 1.95 -4.32 63.92
CA THR A 15 1.71 -3.27 62.94
C THR A 15 2.50 -3.64 61.69
N SER A 16 1.80 -4.07 60.64
CA SER A 16 2.39 -4.28 59.31
C SER A 16 3.17 -3.03 58.92
N PRO A 17 4.42 -3.16 58.45
CA PRO A 17 5.16 -2.00 57.95
C PRO A 17 4.32 -1.34 56.84
N PRO A 18 4.19 0.01 56.84
CA PRO A 18 3.45 0.70 55.78
C PRO A 18 4.04 0.27 54.44
N ASP A 19 3.19 -0.28 53.56
CA ASP A 19 3.59 -0.74 52.24
C ASP A 19 4.41 0.38 51.59
N PRO A 20 5.69 0.13 51.22
CA PRO A 20 6.56 1.16 50.67
C PRO A 20 5.86 1.73 49.44
N GLY A 21 5.41 2.97 49.62
CA GLY A 21 4.32 3.57 48.88
C GLY A 21 4.44 3.36 47.39
N VAL A 22 3.29 3.13 46.76
CA VAL A 22 3.12 3.22 45.32
C VAL A 22 3.69 4.57 44.89
N ILE A 23 4.94 4.56 44.43
CA ILE A 23 5.64 5.78 44.07
C ILE A 23 5.03 6.21 42.74
N HIS A 24 3.93 6.96 42.81
CA HIS A 24 3.36 7.70 41.70
C HIS A 24 4.33 8.82 41.38
N HIS A 25 5.48 8.47 40.83
CA HIS A 25 6.42 9.41 40.28
C HIS A 25 5.73 10.07 39.08
N PRO A 26 5.23 11.31 39.23
CA PRO A 26 4.43 11.94 38.18
C PRO A 26 5.23 12.09 36.89
N TRP A 27 6.57 12.13 37.01
CA TRP A 27 7.50 12.14 35.89
C TRP A 27 7.45 10.86 35.05
N VAL A 28 7.32 9.67 35.65
CA VAL A 28 7.22 8.40 34.92
C VAL A 28 5.92 8.36 34.12
N LEU A 29 4.81 8.76 34.74
CA LEU A 29 3.52 8.84 34.05
C LEU A 29 3.55 9.84 32.88
N ALA A 30 4.20 10.99 33.06
CA ALA A 30 4.37 11.98 31.99
C ALA A 30 5.14 11.40 30.79
N TRP A 31 6.22 10.63 31.02
CA TRP A 31 6.97 9.97 29.95
C TRP A 31 6.16 8.91 29.22
N ILE A 32 5.37 8.11 29.93
CA ILE A 32 4.48 7.11 29.32
C ILE A 32 3.45 7.78 28.42
N VAL A 33 2.81 8.86 28.90
CA VAL A 33 1.83 9.61 28.09
C VAL A 33 2.50 10.26 26.87
N LEU A 34 3.69 10.83 27.04
CA LEU A 34 4.44 11.47 25.94
C LEU A 34 4.82 10.46 24.85
N THR A 35 5.31 9.28 25.22
CA THR A 35 5.69 8.21 24.27
C THR A 35 4.47 7.63 23.54
N MET A 36 3.34 7.46 24.24
CA MET A 36 2.07 7.05 23.62
C MET A 36 1.55 8.09 22.63
N LEU A 37 1.59 9.38 22.99
CA LEU A 37 1.14 10.46 22.12
C LEU A 37 2.04 10.58 20.87
N THR A 38 3.35 10.56 21.06
CA THR A 38 4.32 10.67 19.95
C THR A 38 4.23 9.48 19.00
N SER A 39 4.13 8.24 19.50
CA SER A 39 3.96 7.04 18.66
C SER A 39 2.66 7.07 17.84
N THR A 40 1.57 7.57 18.43
CA THR A 40 0.29 7.75 17.73
C THR A 40 0.42 8.77 16.59
N ILE A 41 1.04 9.93 16.86
CA ILE A 41 1.28 10.98 15.85
C ILE A 41 2.15 10.46 14.71
N VAL A 42 3.25 9.77 15.02
CA VAL A 42 4.15 9.19 14.01
C VAL A 42 3.41 8.15 13.15
N THR A 43 2.66 7.25 13.77
CA THR A 43 1.90 6.22 13.05
C THR A 43 0.86 6.85 12.11
N TRP A 44 0.13 7.86 12.60
CA TRP A 44 -0.84 8.61 11.80
C TRP A 44 -0.16 9.32 10.62
N LEU A 45 0.98 9.96 10.84
CA LEU A 45 1.73 10.66 9.79
C LEU A 45 2.24 9.69 8.72
N VAL A 46 2.77 8.53 9.13
CA VAL A 46 3.21 7.47 8.22
C VAL A 46 2.04 6.97 7.39
N PHE A 47 0.88 6.73 8.01
CA PHE A 47 -0.32 6.29 7.30
C PHE A 47 -0.79 7.33 6.28
N ARG A 48 -0.84 8.61 6.69
CA ARG A 48 -1.20 9.75 5.84
C ARG A 48 -0.26 9.89 4.64
N TRP A 49 1.05 9.77 4.85
CA TRP A 49 2.05 9.84 3.80
C TRP A 49 2.01 8.63 2.87
N ARG A 50 1.78 7.43 3.40
CA ARG A 50 1.59 6.22 2.58
C ARG A 50 0.37 6.35 1.69
N GLY A 51 -0.76 6.79 2.21
CA GLY A 51 -1.99 7.02 1.41
C GLY A 51 -1.78 8.03 0.29
N ALA A 52 -1.08 9.13 0.55
CA ALA A 52 -0.76 10.14 -0.47
C ALA A 52 0.19 9.59 -1.55
N ARG A 53 1.21 8.80 -1.16
CA ARG A 53 2.13 8.16 -2.10
C ARG A 53 1.46 7.07 -2.93
N LEU A 54 0.56 6.28 -2.34
CA LEU A 54 -0.23 5.25 -3.02
C LEU A 54 -1.15 5.88 -4.08
N LYS A 55 -1.90 6.94 -3.73
CA LYS A 55 -2.73 7.67 -4.69
C LYS A 55 -1.91 8.24 -5.86
N ARG A 56 -0.72 8.79 -5.60
CA ARG A 56 0.18 9.28 -6.66
C ARG A 56 0.78 8.15 -7.52
N ARG A 57 1.07 6.98 -6.94
CA ARG A 57 1.60 5.83 -7.69
C ARG A 57 0.53 5.15 -8.53
N GLN A 58 -0.68 4.96 -7.98
CA GLN A 58 -1.80 4.33 -8.68
C GLN A 58 -2.29 5.15 -9.87
N ASN A 59 -2.22 6.48 -9.79
CA ASN A 59 -2.61 7.37 -10.90
C ASN A 59 -1.47 7.66 -11.88
N SER A 60 -0.38 6.88 -11.88
CA SER A 60 0.65 7.05 -12.91
C SER A 60 0.22 6.32 -14.19
N PRO A 61 -0.10 7.02 -15.30
CA PRO A 61 -0.50 6.38 -16.56
C PRO A 61 0.57 5.40 -17.08
N LYS A 62 1.85 5.70 -16.78
CA LYS A 62 2.98 4.81 -17.10
C LYS A 62 2.94 3.49 -16.34
N GLN A 63 2.46 3.47 -15.09
CA GLN A 63 2.30 2.23 -14.31
C GLN A 63 1.08 1.45 -14.76
N LEU A 64 -0.03 2.12 -15.06
CA LEU A 64 -1.23 1.49 -15.62
C LEU A 64 -0.88 0.79 -16.94
N LEU A 65 -0.18 1.47 -17.85
CA LEU A 65 0.33 0.86 -19.08
C LEU A 65 1.24 -0.34 -18.81
N ARG A 66 2.12 -0.29 -17.79
CA ARG A 66 2.96 -1.46 -17.42
C ARG A 66 2.13 -2.63 -16.97
N ALA A 67 1.14 -2.38 -16.11
CA ALA A 67 0.27 -3.43 -15.57
C ALA A 67 -0.55 -4.08 -16.69
N LEU A 68 -1.16 -3.27 -17.56
CA LEU A 68 -1.91 -3.74 -18.74
C LEU A 68 -1.00 -4.52 -19.69
N CYS A 69 0.17 -3.99 -20.05
CA CYS A 69 1.11 -4.72 -20.91
C CYS A 69 1.55 -6.05 -20.30
N ARG A 70 1.72 -6.12 -18.96
CA ARG A 70 2.07 -7.37 -18.27
C ARG A 70 0.92 -8.38 -18.31
N LEU A 71 -0.32 -7.93 -18.13
CA LEU A 71 -1.52 -8.76 -18.18
C LEU A 71 -1.70 -9.42 -19.56
N HIS A 72 -1.46 -8.66 -20.64
CA HIS A 72 -1.58 -9.15 -22.02
C HIS A 72 -0.28 -9.76 -22.57
N HIS A 73 0.72 -10.01 -21.71
CA HIS A 73 2.02 -10.56 -22.11
C HIS A 73 2.66 -9.83 -23.31
N LEU A 74 2.63 -8.49 -23.30
CA LEU A 74 3.30 -7.68 -24.31
C LEU A 74 4.79 -7.57 -24.00
N SER A 75 5.60 -7.67 -25.06
CA SER A 75 7.04 -7.48 -24.95
C SER A 75 7.38 -6.01 -24.66
N TRP A 76 8.61 -5.77 -24.22
CA TRP A 76 9.11 -4.42 -24.03
C TRP A 76 9.12 -3.61 -25.34
N PHE A 77 9.36 -4.26 -26.48
CA PHE A 77 9.34 -3.64 -27.80
C PHE A 77 7.94 -3.18 -28.20
N ASP A 78 6.91 -3.99 -27.94
CA ASP A 78 5.52 -3.61 -28.22
C ASP A 78 5.11 -2.40 -27.38
N ARG A 79 5.55 -2.36 -26.12
CA ARG A 79 5.31 -1.24 -25.23
C ARG A 79 6.00 0.04 -25.71
N GLN A 80 7.21 -0.07 -26.26
CA GLN A 80 7.88 1.07 -26.90
C GLN A 80 7.15 1.52 -28.16
N LEU A 81 6.65 0.58 -28.97
CA LEU A 81 5.90 0.88 -30.19
C LEU A 81 4.66 1.71 -29.85
N ILE A 82 3.81 1.23 -28.92
CA ILE A 82 2.60 1.95 -28.45
C ILE A 82 2.96 3.34 -27.91
N SER A 83 4.05 3.45 -27.15
CA SER A 83 4.53 4.74 -26.61
C SER A 83 5.03 5.70 -27.70
N SER A 84 5.61 5.19 -28.80
CA SER A 84 6.00 6.01 -29.94
C SER A 84 4.77 6.50 -30.72
N CYS A 85 3.78 5.61 -30.91
CA CYS A 85 2.51 5.88 -31.56
C CYS A 85 1.69 6.94 -30.79
N ALA A 86 1.61 6.82 -29.47
CA ALA A 86 0.99 7.81 -28.59
C ALA A 86 1.61 9.21 -28.77
N ARG A 87 2.94 9.26 -28.88
CA ARG A 87 3.68 10.51 -29.10
C ARG A 87 3.39 11.12 -30.47
N LYS A 88 3.30 10.30 -31.53
CA LYS A 88 2.92 10.77 -32.87
C LYS A 88 1.52 11.41 -32.88
N LEU A 89 0.57 10.79 -32.17
CA LEU A 89 -0.81 11.28 -32.05
C LEU A 89 -1.01 12.35 -30.95
N LYS A 90 0.07 12.80 -30.29
CA LYS A 90 0.02 13.77 -29.17
C LYS A 90 -0.92 13.36 -28.02
N ILE A 91 -1.10 12.06 -27.80
CA ILE A 91 -1.92 11.54 -26.72
C ILE A 91 -1.11 11.59 -25.42
N SER A 92 -1.65 12.27 -24.40
CA SER A 92 -0.98 12.43 -23.10
C SER A 92 -0.88 11.11 -22.32
N ASP A 93 -1.87 10.23 -22.46
CA ASP A 93 -1.94 8.94 -21.79
C ASP A 93 -1.98 7.75 -22.78
N PRO A 94 -0.88 7.00 -22.93
CA PRO A 94 -0.83 5.83 -23.80
C PRO A 94 -1.73 4.67 -23.32
N ALA A 95 -2.22 4.68 -22.08
CA ALA A 95 -3.16 3.65 -21.62
C ALA A 95 -4.55 3.80 -22.27
N ARG A 96 -4.90 4.98 -22.81
CA ARG A 96 -6.18 5.20 -23.50
C ARG A 96 -6.39 4.30 -24.71
N PHE A 97 -5.31 3.84 -25.36
CA PHE A 97 -5.41 2.84 -26.42
C PHE A 97 -6.10 1.54 -25.96
N PHE A 98 -6.01 1.17 -24.69
CA PHE A 98 -6.69 -0.03 -24.18
C PHE A 98 -8.21 0.18 -23.99
N LEU A 99 -8.64 1.44 -23.87
CA LEU A 99 -10.03 1.80 -23.56
C LEU A 99 -10.79 2.24 -24.81
N GLU A 100 -10.13 2.92 -25.74
CA GLU A 100 -10.75 3.58 -26.88
C GLU A 100 -10.30 2.91 -28.18
N ALA A 101 -11.17 2.07 -28.75
CA ALA A 101 -10.90 1.36 -30.01
C ALA A 101 -10.73 2.32 -31.21
N ASP A 102 -11.34 3.50 -31.17
CA ASP A 102 -11.24 4.48 -32.24
C ASP A 102 -9.83 5.07 -32.38
N LEU A 103 -9.09 5.22 -31.27
CA LEU A 103 -7.69 5.65 -31.30
C LEU A 103 -6.79 4.68 -32.08
N TRP A 104 -7.12 3.38 -32.10
CA TRP A 104 -6.41 2.41 -32.93
C TRP A 104 -6.69 2.61 -34.42
N ARG A 105 -7.92 2.96 -34.79
CA ARG A 105 -8.29 3.24 -36.18
C ARG A 105 -7.54 4.46 -36.70
N GLU A 106 -7.50 5.53 -35.90
CA GLU A 106 -6.72 6.73 -36.20
C GLU A 106 -5.24 6.42 -36.33
N LEU A 107 -4.68 5.61 -35.43
CA LEU A 107 -3.28 5.21 -35.47
C LEU A 107 -2.95 4.39 -36.73
N LEU A 108 -3.78 3.42 -37.06
CA LEU A 108 -3.61 2.60 -38.27
C LEU A 108 -3.72 3.47 -39.53
N ALA A 109 -4.65 4.43 -39.56
CA ALA A 109 -4.77 5.38 -40.66
C ALA A 109 -3.52 6.27 -40.78
N ALA A 110 -2.97 6.75 -39.66
CA ALA A 110 -1.81 7.63 -39.63
C ALA A 110 -0.47 6.92 -39.95
N GLU A 111 -0.37 5.61 -39.73
CA GLU A 111 0.88 4.89 -39.99
C GLU A 111 1.07 4.61 -41.47
N SER A 112 2.13 5.14 -42.08
CA SER A 112 2.38 5.00 -43.53
C SER A 112 3.06 3.68 -43.89
N SER A 113 3.80 3.08 -42.95
CA SER A 113 4.56 1.85 -43.20
C SER A 113 3.64 0.62 -43.16
N PRO A 114 3.54 -0.18 -44.25
CA PRO A 114 2.70 -1.37 -44.27
C PRO A 114 3.16 -2.43 -43.25
N VAL A 115 4.48 -2.53 -43.04
CA VAL A 115 5.06 -3.46 -42.06
C VAL A 115 4.66 -3.09 -40.63
N GLN A 116 4.69 -1.79 -40.29
CA GLN A 116 4.28 -1.33 -38.96
C GLN A 116 2.77 -1.46 -38.77
N ARG A 117 1.96 -1.16 -39.79
CA ARG A 117 0.52 -1.42 -39.77
C ARG A 117 0.20 -2.87 -39.44
N LEU A 118 0.85 -3.83 -40.09
CA LEU A 118 0.62 -5.26 -39.86
C LEU A 118 1.03 -5.69 -38.45
N ARG A 119 2.08 -5.09 -37.89
CA ARG A 119 2.44 -5.31 -36.47
C ARG A 119 1.40 -4.70 -35.52
N LEU A 120 0.90 -3.51 -35.81
CA LEU A 120 -0.12 -2.83 -35.00
C LEU A 120 -1.45 -3.58 -35.03
N THR A 121 -1.87 -4.12 -36.18
CA THR A 121 -3.10 -4.93 -36.26
C THR A 121 -2.99 -6.21 -35.46
N LYS A 122 -1.86 -6.92 -35.54
CA LYS A 122 -1.58 -8.10 -34.68
C LYS A 122 -1.59 -7.74 -33.20
N LEU A 123 -1.07 -6.58 -32.84
CA LEU A 123 -1.11 -6.10 -31.45
C LEU A 123 -2.52 -5.75 -30.99
N GLN A 124 -3.29 -5.07 -31.82
CA GLN A 124 -4.69 -4.75 -31.55
C GLN A 124 -5.50 -6.04 -31.36
N GLU A 125 -5.35 -7.02 -32.25
CA GLU A 125 -6.02 -8.31 -32.14
C GLU A 125 -5.64 -9.01 -30.83
N LYS A 126 -4.34 -9.05 -30.47
CA LYS A 126 -3.87 -9.64 -29.21
C LYS A 126 -4.39 -8.90 -27.96
N LEU A 127 -4.62 -7.59 -28.06
CA LEU A 127 -5.14 -6.78 -26.96
C LEU A 127 -6.65 -6.91 -26.78
N LEU A 128 -7.39 -7.06 -27.89
CA LEU A 128 -8.83 -7.22 -27.89
C LEU A 128 -9.27 -8.67 -27.71
N SER A 129 -8.41 -9.64 -28.02
CA SER A 129 -8.63 -11.04 -27.69
C SER A 129 -8.67 -11.18 -26.16
N GLU A 130 -9.74 -11.78 -25.67
CA GLU A 130 -10.05 -11.94 -24.25
C GLU A 130 -8.82 -12.43 -23.46
N PRO A 131 -8.52 -11.86 -22.28
CA PRO A 131 -7.36 -12.28 -21.49
C PRO A 131 -7.46 -13.77 -21.21
N LYS A 132 -6.49 -14.54 -21.72
CA LYS A 132 -6.40 -15.97 -21.44
C LYS A 132 -6.48 -16.15 -19.92
N PRO A 133 -7.48 -16.89 -19.39
CA PRO A 133 -7.66 -17.02 -17.96
C PRO A 133 -6.37 -17.52 -17.33
N PRO A 134 -6.00 -17.03 -16.14
CA PRO A 134 -4.81 -17.51 -15.46
C PRO A 134 -4.93 -19.02 -15.35
N VAL A 135 -3.94 -19.73 -15.86
CA VAL A 135 -3.87 -21.20 -15.76
C VAL A 135 -3.88 -21.50 -14.27
N SER A 136 -5.01 -22.01 -13.77
CA SER A 136 -5.11 -22.44 -12.37
C SER A 136 -4.00 -23.44 -12.12
N PRO A 137 -3.16 -23.26 -11.09
CA PRO A 137 -2.13 -24.23 -10.75
C PRO A 137 -2.80 -25.58 -10.49
N PRO A 138 -2.18 -26.70 -10.91
CA PRO A 138 -2.69 -28.03 -10.61
C PRO A 138 -2.82 -28.16 -9.09
N ALA A 139 -4.00 -28.60 -8.64
CA ALA A 139 -4.32 -28.85 -7.24
C ALA A 139 -3.50 -30.01 -6.68
#